data_AF-A0A373F531-F1
#
_entry.id   AF-A0A373F531-F1
#
_cell.length_a   1.000
_cell.length_b   1.000
_cell.length_c   1.000
_cell.angle_alpha   90.00
_cell.angle_beta   90.00
_cell.angle_gamma   90.00
#
_symmetry.space_group_name_H-M   'P 1'
#
loop_
_entity.id
_entity.type
_entity.pdbx_description
1 polymer ?
#
loop_
_entity_poly.entity_id
_entity_poly.type
_entity_poly.pdbx_seq_one_letter_code
_entity_poly.pdbx_strand_id
1 'polypeptide(L)'
;MIESEIRARAANALRVCQLHGIAQADIAAHVGASQPQVSRILKGECVRVSRLFEEVCLFVEQFDAGVTTEAVCANNDLIEALRTTWDGSASHAKALSAVIRSMALLKPEKWSANSRKAV
;
A
#
# COMPACT_ATOMS: atom_id res chain seq x y z
N MET A 1 -10.29 -11.70 10.02
CA MET A 1 -9.03 -10.92 10.09
C MET A 1 -8.45 -10.69 8.69
N ILE A 2 -8.23 -11.74 7.90
CA ILE A 2 -7.72 -11.61 6.50
C ILE A 2 -8.67 -10.82 5.58
N GLU A 3 -9.99 -11.04 5.69
CA GLU A 3 -10.98 -10.37 4.82
C GLU A 3 -11.07 -8.86 5.05
N SER A 4 -10.89 -8.39 6.30
CA SER A 4 -10.88 -6.96 6.63
C SER A 4 -9.64 -6.25 6.07
N GLU A 5 -8.49 -6.92 6.04
CA GLU A 5 -7.24 -6.38 5.47
C GLU A 5 -7.31 -6.25 3.95
N ILE A 6 -7.88 -7.25 3.26
CA ILE A 6 -8.09 -7.23 1.80
C ILE A 6 -8.98 -6.04 1.42
N ARG A 7 -10.09 -5.86 2.12
CA ARG A 7 -11.02 -4.74 1.87
C ARG A 7 -10.35 -3.39 2.15
N ALA A 8 -9.60 -3.27 3.24
CA ALA A 8 -8.89 -2.03 3.59
C ALA A 8 -7.87 -1.66 2.50
N ARG A 9 -7.10 -2.62 2.00
CA ARG A 9 -6.11 -2.38 0.95
C ARG A 9 -6.75 -2.04 -0.40
N ALA A 10 -7.84 -2.72 -0.77
CA ALA A 10 -8.64 -2.36 -1.95
C ALA A 10 -9.20 -0.93 -1.86
N ALA A 11 -9.73 -0.54 -0.70
CA ALA A 11 -10.25 0.79 -0.46
C ALA A 11 -9.15 1.86 -0.59
N ASN A 12 -7.95 1.59 -0.08
CA ASN A 12 -6.82 2.51 -0.27
C ASN A 12 -6.43 2.64 -1.75
N ALA A 13 -6.34 1.52 -2.49
CA ALA A 13 -6.08 1.57 -3.92
C ALA A 13 -7.14 2.38 -4.68
N LEU A 14 -8.42 2.20 -4.36
CA LEU A 14 -9.49 2.99 -4.97
C LEU A 14 -9.34 4.51 -4.67
N ARG A 15 -9.03 4.86 -3.42
CA ARG A 15 -8.77 6.26 -3.01
C ARG A 15 -7.64 6.88 -3.81
N VAL A 16 -6.52 6.18 -3.98
CA VAL A 16 -5.37 6.66 -4.76
C VAL A 16 -5.74 6.82 -6.24
N CYS A 17 -6.52 5.90 -6.81
CA CYS A 17 -7.01 6.04 -8.18
C CYS A 17 -7.84 7.32 -8.36
N GLN A 18 -8.73 7.61 -7.42
CA GLN A 18 -9.55 8.83 -7.43
C GLN A 18 -8.70 10.09 -7.27
N LEU A 19 -7.72 10.08 -6.36
CA LEU A 19 -6.86 11.22 -6.08
C LEU A 19 -5.97 11.60 -7.27
N HIS A 20 -5.44 10.60 -7.98
CA HIS A 20 -4.51 10.80 -9.10
C HIS A 20 -5.16 10.71 -10.48
N GLY A 21 -6.49 10.55 -10.54
CA GLY A 21 -7.22 10.43 -11.82
C GLY A 21 -6.84 9.19 -12.63
N ILE A 22 -6.43 8.10 -11.96
CA ILE A 22 -6.01 6.86 -12.63
C ILE A 22 -7.25 6.12 -13.13
N ALA A 23 -7.35 5.91 -14.45
CA ALA A 23 -8.45 5.15 -15.01
C ALA A 23 -8.24 3.65 -14.84
N GLN A 24 -9.32 2.92 -14.55
CA GLN A 24 -9.25 1.46 -14.39
C GLN A 24 -8.83 0.73 -15.68
N ALA A 25 -9.07 1.33 -16.83
CA ALA A 25 -8.60 0.83 -18.12
C ALA A 25 -7.07 0.85 -18.22
N ASP A 26 -6.41 1.87 -17.66
CA ASP A 26 -4.95 1.98 -17.66
C ASP A 26 -4.32 0.94 -16.73
N ILE A 27 -4.93 0.72 -15.55
CA ILE A 27 -4.54 -0.35 -14.63
C ILE A 27 -4.66 -1.71 -15.33
N ALA A 28 -5.81 -1.95 -15.99
CA ALA A 28 -6.10 -3.19 -16.69
C ALA A 28 -5.09 -3.48 -17.81
N ALA A 29 -4.77 -2.45 -18.60
CA ALA A 29 -3.74 -2.53 -19.64
C ALA A 29 -2.35 -2.85 -19.05
N HIS A 30 -2.01 -2.26 -17.90
CA HIS A 30 -0.72 -2.47 -17.25
C HIS A 30 -0.57 -3.88 -16.65
N VAL A 31 -1.57 -4.36 -15.94
CA VAL A 31 -1.52 -5.66 -15.23
C VAL A 31 -1.91 -6.84 -16.13
N GLY A 32 -2.25 -6.58 -17.41
CA GLY A 32 -2.66 -7.63 -18.34
C GLY A 32 -3.99 -8.29 -17.96
N ALA A 33 -4.94 -7.52 -17.45
CA ALA A 33 -6.27 -8.00 -17.06
C ALA A 33 -7.39 -7.22 -17.75
N SER A 34 -8.63 -7.68 -17.60
CA SER A 34 -9.80 -6.93 -18.06
C SER A 34 -10.19 -5.84 -17.05
N GLN A 35 -10.70 -4.70 -17.54
CA GLN A 35 -11.19 -3.63 -16.68
C GLN A 35 -12.27 -4.09 -15.68
N PRO A 36 -13.21 -5.00 -16.01
CA PRO A 36 -14.14 -5.55 -15.03
C PRO A 36 -13.49 -6.33 -13.89
N GLN A 37 -12.32 -6.98 -14.11
CA GLN A 37 -11.58 -7.64 -13.02
C GLN A 37 -10.95 -6.60 -12.09
N VAL A 38 -10.35 -5.54 -12.65
CA VAL A 38 -9.82 -4.42 -11.87
C VAL A 38 -10.94 -3.74 -11.07
N SER A 39 -12.10 -3.50 -11.68
CA SER A 39 -13.24 -2.91 -10.99
C SER A 39 -13.69 -3.74 -9.78
N ARG A 40 -13.74 -5.07 -9.90
CA ARG A 40 -14.11 -5.96 -8.79
C ARG A 40 -13.10 -5.91 -7.65
N ILE A 41 -11.80 -5.86 -7.98
CA ILE A 41 -10.72 -5.69 -7.00
C ILE A 41 -10.86 -4.37 -6.25
N LEU A 42 -11.01 -3.26 -6.96
CA LEU A 42 -11.10 -1.93 -6.34
C LEU A 42 -12.38 -1.73 -5.52
N LYS A 43 -13.46 -2.45 -5.83
CA LYS A 43 -14.69 -2.49 -5.01
C LYS A 43 -14.57 -3.36 -3.76
N GLY A 44 -13.45 -4.06 -3.58
CA GLY A 44 -13.25 -4.96 -2.44
C GLY A 44 -14.09 -6.24 -2.52
N GLU A 45 -14.56 -6.62 -3.71
CA GLU A 45 -15.37 -7.84 -3.93
C GLU A 45 -14.51 -9.12 -3.99
N CYS A 46 -13.23 -9.01 -3.63
CA CYS A 46 -12.29 -10.14 -3.61
C CYS A 46 -12.35 -10.87 -2.27
N VAL A 47 -12.62 -12.18 -2.31
CA VAL A 47 -12.69 -13.06 -1.12
C VAL A 47 -11.29 -13.45 -0.62
N ARG A 48 -10.26 -13.38 -1.48
CA ARG A 48 -8.87 -13.73 -1.15
C ARG A 48 -7.87 -12.85 -1.87
N VAL A 49 -6.67 -12.72 -1.31
CA VAL A 49 -5.51 -12.13 -2.00
C VAL A 49 -5.15 -13.04 -3.17
N SER A 50 -5.19 -12.48 -4.38
CA SER A 50 -4.77 -13.15 -5.60
C SER A 50 -3.59 -12.39 -6.19
N ARG A 51 -2.82 -13.03 -7.07
CA ARG A 51 -1.73 -12.36 -7.78
C ARG A 51 -2.21 -11.09 -8.49
N LEU A 52 -3.36 -11.13 -9.15
CA LEU A 52 -3.93 -9.95 -9.82
C LEU A 52 -4.31 -8.85 -8.83
N PHE A 53 -4.84 -9.21 -7.66
CA PHE A 53 -5.12 -8.24 -6.59
C PHE A 53 -3.83 -7.54 -6.14
N GLU A 54 -2.76 -8.30 -5.93
CA GLU A 54 -1.46 -7.73 -5.56
C GLU A 54 -0.90 -6.83 -6.67
N GLU A 55 -0.94 -7.26 -7.91
CA GLU A 55 -0.45 -6.47 -9.07
C GLU A 55 -1.25 -5.16 -9.23
N VAL A 56 -2.57 -5.18 -9.05
CA VAL A 56 -3.42 -3.97 -9.06
C VAL A 56 -3.05 -3.05 -7.90
N CYS A 57 -2.96 -3.56 -6.67
CA CYS A 57 -2.59 -2.73 -5.52
C CYS A 57 -1.19 -2.13 -5.67
N LEU A 58 -0.20 -2.93 -6.08
CA LEU A 58 1.18 -2.48 -6.28
C LEU A 58 1.28 -1.41 -7.36
N PHE A 59 0.58 -1.59 -8.49
CA PHE A 59 0.53 -0.59 -9.55
C PHE A 59 -0.01 0.75 -9.04
N VAL A 60 -1.07 0.73 -8.24
CA VAL A 60 -1.68 1.96 -7.72
C VAL A 60 -0.81 2.58 -6.63
N GLU A 61 -0.24 1.77 -5.74
CA GLU A 61 0.67 2.19 -4.65
C GLU A 61 1.95 2.86 -5.18
N GLN A 62 2.31 2.70 -6.46
CA GLN A 62 3.45 3.41 -7.05
C GLN A 62 3.17 4.91 -7.27
N PHE A 63 1.89 5.30 -7.31
CA PHE A 63 1.46 6.69 -7.50
C PHE A 63 1.15 7.40 -6.18
N ASP A 64 0.99 6.65 -5.09
CA ASP A 64 0.82 7.21 -3.76
C ASP A 64 2.18 7.70 -3.24
N ALA A 65 2.24 8.96 -2.81
CA ALA A 65 3.45 9.57 -2.23
C ALA A 65 3.75 9.05 -0.80
N GLY A 66 3.63 7.74 -0.58
CA GLY A 66 3.83 7.06 0.70
C GLY A 66 2.53 6.67 1.41
N VAL A 67 2.68 6.01 2.56
CA VAL A 67 1.57 5.59 3.43
C VAL A 67 0.99 6.83 4.12
N THR A 68 -0.32 7.08 3.99
CA THR A 68 -0.97 8.21 4.66
C THR A 68 -1.07 7.99 6.18
N THR A 69 -1.17 9.07 6.96
CA THR A 69 -1.32 9.01 8.42
C THR A 69 -2.56 8.19 8.81
N GLU A 70 -3.66 8.34 8.09
CA GLU A 70 -4.92 7.63 8.34
C GLU A 70 -4.74 6.13 8.14
N ALA A 71 -3.98 5.71 7.11
CA ALA A 71 -3.68 4.30 6.86
C ALA A 71 -2.77 3.71 7.94
N VAL A 72 -1.82 4.49 8.48
CA VAL A 72 -0.99 4.10 9.63
C VAL A 72 -1.87 3.92 10.87
N CYS A 73 -2.73 4.90 11.18
CA CYS A 73 -3.62 4.87 12.33
C CYS A 73 -4.67 3.76 12.25
N ALA A 74 -5.06 3.33 11.05
CA ALA A 74 -6.00 2.22 10.84
C ALA A 74 -5.35 0.83 11.00
N ASN A 75 -4.02 0.74 11.09
CA ASN A 75 -3.32 -0.53 11.28
C ASN A 75 -3.22 -0.87 12.78
N ASN A 76 -4.16 -1.68 13.27
CA ASN A 76 -4.27 -2.02 14.69
C ASN A 76 -3.00 -2.66 15.25
N ASP A 77 -2.34 -3.54 14.48
CA ASP A 77 -1.14 -4.23 14.96
C ASP A 77 0.03 -3.27 15.18
N LEU A 78 0.24 -2.34 14.23
CA LEU A 78 1.26 -1.30 14.35
C LEU A 78 0.96 -0.33 15.51
N ILE A 79 -0.31 0.07 15.65
CA ILE A 79 -0.73 0.98 16.71
C ILE A 79 -0.66 0.31 18.09
N GLU A 80 -1.04 -0.96 18.21
CA GLU A 80 -0.94 -1.72 19.47
C GLU A 80 0.52 -1.95 19.86
N ALA A 81 1.40 -2.27 18.89
CA ALA A 81 2.84 -2.36 19.14
C ALA A 81 3.41 -1.02 19.64
N LEU A 82 3.01 0.11 19.03
CA LEU A 82 3.40 1.44 19.49
C LEU A 82 2.87 1.72 20.90
N ARG A 83 1.59 1.41 21.16
CA ARG A 83 0.92 1.67 22.45
C ARG A 83 1.53 0.86 23.60
N THR A 84 1.85 -0.41 23.36
CA THR A 84 2.43 -1.31 24.37
C THR A 84 3.91 -1.04 24.63
N THR A 85 4.63 -0.53 23.63
CA THR A 85 6.07 -0.25 23.75
C THR A 85 6.34 1.17 24.27
N TRP A 86 5.51 2.15 23.93
CA TRP A 86 5.73 3.54 24.33
C TRP A 86 5.33 3.81 25.78
N ASP A 87 6.27 4.33 26.58
CA ASP A 87 6.04 4.68 27.99
C ASP A 87 5.36 6.04 28.21
N GLY A 88 4.94 6.73 27.14
CA GLY A 88 4.33 8.05 27.19
C GLY A 88 5.31 9.24 27.17
N SER A 89 6.63 9.00 27.28
CA SER A 89 7.63 10.06 27.28
C SER A 89 8.04 10.48 25.86
N ALA A 90 8.35 11.77 25.68
CA ALA A 90 8.86 12.28 24.40
C ALA A 90 10.23 11.70 24.03
N SER A 91 11.08 11.40 25.02
CA SER A 91 12.37 10.74 24.83
C SER A 91 12.22 9.35 24.23
N HIS A 92 11.29 8.55 24.75
CA HIS A 92 11.06 7.21 24.25
C HIS A 92 10.41 7.22 22.87
N ALA A 93 9.46 8.14 22.62
CA ALA A 93 8.89 8.33 21.28
C ALA A 93 9.98 8.65 20.24
N LYS A 94 10.96 9.49 20.59
CA LYS A 94 12.09 9.81 19.71
C LYS A 94 12.96 8.58 19.43
N ALA A 95 13.28 7.78 20.46
CA ALA A 95 14.04 6.54 20.30
C ALA A 95 13.31 5.51 19.42
N LEU A 96 12.02 5.27 19.68
CA LEU A 96 11.17 4.39 18.87
C LEU A 96 11.14 4.83 17.41
N SER A 97 10.98 6.14 17.16
CA SER A 97 10.96 6.68 15.81
C SER A 97 12.29 6.46 15.07
N ALA A 98 13.43 6.44 15.76
CA ALA A 98 14.73 6.18 15.16
C ALA A 98 14.87 4.70 14.73
N VAL A 99 14.40 3.76 15.56
CA VAL A 99 14.38 2.33 15.24
C VAL A 99 13.46 2.04 14.05
N ILE A 100 12.24 2.60 14.05
CA ILE A 100 11.30 2.42 12.93
C ILE A 100 11.90 2.95 11.62
N ARG A 101 12.58 4.11 11.66
CA ARG A 101 13.27 4.67 10.49
C ARG A 101 14.43 3.80 10.02
N SER A 102 15.19 3.17 10.92
CA SER A 102 16.29 2.28 10.51
C SER A 102 15.79 1.03 9.81
N MET A 103 14.60 0.52 10.16
CA MET A 103 13.96 -0.58 9.43
C MET A 103 13.67 -0.24 7.96
N ALA A 104 13.53 1.04 7.60
CA ALA A 104 13.35 1.44 6.20
C ALA A 104 14.57 1.10 5.33
N LEU A 105 15.77 1.01 5.91
CA LEU A 105 16.99 0.62 5.20
C LEU A 105 17.00 -0.87 4.80
N LEU A 106 16.15 -1.68 5.44
CA LEU A 106 15.99 -3.10 5.12
C LEU A 106 14.91 -3.34 4.07
N LYS A 107 14.21 -2.29 3.60
CA LYS A 107 13.27 -2.43 2.50
C LYS A 107 14.06 -2.74 1.22
N PRO A 108 13.74 -3.82 0.50
CA PRO A 108 14.39 -4.09 -0.79
C PRO A 108 14.20 -2.87 -1.70
N GLU A 109 15.31 -2.40 -2.24
CA GLU A 109 15.32 -1.27 -3.16
C GLU A 109 14.40 -1.59 -4.36
N LYS A 110 13.42 -0.72 -4.61
CA LYS A 110 12.53 -0.89 -5.76
C LYS A 110 13.37 -0.75 -7.03
N TRP A 111 13.26 -1.74 -7.92
CA TRP A 111 13.85 -1.75 -9.26
C TRP A 111 13.72 -0.38 -9.95
N SER A 112 14.88 0.24 -10.20
CA SER A 112 15.00 1.47 -10.99
C SER A 112 14.66 1.16 -12.45
N ALA A 113 13.47 1.57 -12.89
CA ALA A 113 13.10 1.59 -14.30
C ALA A 113 13.82 2.73 -15.04
N ASN A 114 15.15 2.65 -15.14
CA ASN A 114 15.92 3.43 -16.10
C ASN A 114 16.80 2.52 -16.96
N SER A 115 16.16 1.87 -17.94
CA SER A 115 16.81 1.31 -19.12
C SER A 115 15.85 1.43 -20.30
N ARG A 116 15.46 2.68 -20.63
CA ARG A 116 14.96 2.96 -21.97
C ARG A 116 16.14 3.31 -22.88
N LYS A 117 16.25 2.55 -23.96
CA LYS A 117 16.93 2.86 -25.25
C LYS A 117 18.46 2.75 -25.31
N ALA A 118 18.90 1.57 -25.75
CA ALA A 118 19.87 1.32 -26.83
C ALA A 118 19.74 -0.20 -27.09
N VAL A 119 19.33 -0.72 -28.25
CA VAL A 119 19.48 -0.37 -29.66
C VAL A 119 18.20 -0.81 -30.38
#